data_AF-B9S0T7-F1
#
_entry.id   AF-B9S0T7-F1
#
_cell.length_a   1.000
_cell.length_b   1.000
_cell.length_c   1.000
_cell.angle_alpha   90.00
_cell.angle_beta   90.00
_cell.angle_gamma   90.00
#
_symmetry.space_group_name_H-M   'P 1'
#
loop_
_entity.id
_entity.type
_entity.pdbx_description
1 polymer ?
#
loop_
_entity_poly.entity_id
_entity_poly.type
_entity_poly.pdbx_seq_one_letter_code
_entity_poly.pdbx_strand_id
1 'polypeptide(L)'
;MVLYAAFGKWMTTLHASLAVNRNSSPSVNMRVKKKKKKNSKIYNLQQMKEGGVHYNSLKLLEWDKLCDSVSSFAGTSLGRQAIKVQLWSLNRNYEECLMLLRETNSAVEMHKHGSCRLDFSGIDLLLVKSGIEHARRALLVSANEAIAIATMLEYADILQLNLQAAINEDAGWYNRFVPLSQLIMELVINRPLVRMIHQVIDEDGSVKDSASSALKRSRDQVQILEKKDFKFLVSIFSLPIDVCK
;
A
#
# COMPACT_ATOMS: atom_id res chain seq x y z
N MET A 1 14.14 6.20 9.16
CA MET A 1 13.56 5.62 7.93
C MET A 1 14.08 4.21 7.79
N VAL A 2 13.24 3.25 8.15
CA VAL A 2 13.55 1.82 8.15
C VAL A 2 12.30 1.16 7.59
N LEU A 3 12.34 0.74 6.33
CA LEU A 3 11.22 0.04 5.70
C LEU A 3 11.57 -1.40 5.29
N TYR A 4 12.83 -1.80 5.35
CA TYR A 4 13.27 -3.01 4.63
C TYR A 4 13.36 -4.30 5.45
N ALA A 5 13.39 -4.25 6.80
CA ALA A 5 13.19 -5.48 7.58
C ALA A 5 11.75 -6.02 7.51
N ALA A 6 10.77 -5.16 7.19
CA ALA A 6 9.37 -5.55 7.08
C ALA A 6 8.99 -6.00 5.66
N PHE A 7 9.48 -5.32 4.61
CA PHE A 7 9.08 -5.61 3.22
C PHE A 7 9.82 -6.83 2.62
N GLY A 8 11.14 -6.98 2.85
CA GLY A 8 11.91 -8.13 2.38
C GLY A 8 11.51 -9.46 3.02
N LYS A 9 11.15 -9.44 4.32
CA LYS A 9 10.53 -10.60 4.99
C LYS A 9 9.12 -10.88 4.51
N TRP A 10 8.36 -9.88 4.05
CA TRP A 10 7.02 -10.08 3.51
C TRP A 10 7.04 -10.73 2.12
N MET A 11 7.98 -10.32 1.26
CA MET A 11 8.13 -10.88 -0.10
C MET A 11 8.65 -12.34 -0.10
N THR A 12 9.60 -12.68 0.79
CA THR A 12 10.09 -14.05 0.96
C THR A 12 9.02 -15.00 1.54
N THR A 13 8.13 -14.48 2.39
CA THR A 13 6.96 -15.24 2.88
C THR A 13 5.91 -15.44 1.78
N LEU A 14 5.76 -14.49 0.86
CA LEU A 14 4.89 -14.59 -0.32
C LEU A 14 5.37 -15.66 -1.31
N HIS A 15 6.67 -15.72 -1.59
CA HIS A 15 7.25 -16.72 -2.48
C HIS A 15 7.15 -18.15 -1.89
N ALA A 16 7.34 -18.30 -0.57
CA ALA A 16 7.17 -19.59 0.11
C ALA A 16 5.71 -20.06 0.19
N SER A 17 4.72 -19.15 0.23
CA SER A 17 3.30 -19.49 0.21
C SER A 17 2.72 -19.75 -1.19
N LEU A 18 3.36 -19.27 -2.26
CA LEU A 18 2.95 -19.54 -3.64
C LEU A 18 3.47 -20.89 -4.17
N ALA A 19 4.45 -21.51 -3.50
CA ALA A 19 5.02 -22.80 -3.91
C ALA A 19 4.19 -24.04 -3.52
N VAL A 20 3.03 -23.87 -2.88
CA VAL A 20 2.13 -24.98 -2.54
C VAL A 20 0.78 -24.73 -3.17
N ASN A 21 0.58 -25.22 -4.41
CA ASN A 21 -0.61 -25.98 -4.82
C ASN A 21 -0.60 -26.26 -6.34
N ARG A 22 0.03 -27.37 -6.74
CA ARG A 22 -0.35 -28.10 -7.96
C ARG A 22 -0.56 -29.55 -7.55
N ASN A 23 -1.79 -29.88 -7.18
CA ASN A 23 -2.54 -31.05 -7.69
C ASN A 23 -3.67 -31.43 -6.72
N SER A 24 -4.80 -31.79 -7.33
CA SER A 24 -5.96 -32.53 -6.81
C SER A 24 -7.15 -31.76 -6.20
N SER A 25 -8.31 -32.00 -6.83
CA SER A 25 -9.68 -31.89 -6.34
C SER A 25 -10.34 -33.28 -6.56
N PRO A 26 -11.53 -33.60 -5.99
CA PRO A 26 -12.18 -33.12 -4.76
C PRO A 26 -12.77 -34.27 -3.90
N SER A 27 -13.18 -33.96 -2.65
CA SER A 27 -14.49 -34.31 -2.03
C SER A 27 -14.47 -34.57 -0.51
N VAL A 28 -15.60 -34.22 0.13
CA VAL A 28 -16.16 -34.68 1.43
C VAL A 28 -15.99 -33.79 2.68
N ASN A 29 -17.14 -33.17 3.02
CA ASN A 29 -17.80 -32.90 4.32
C ASN A 29 -17.09 -32.34 5.57
N MET A 30 -17.64 -31.18 5.98
CA MET A 30 -17.94 -30.67 7.33
C MET A 30 -17.08 -31.10 8.55
N ARG A 31 -16.35 -30.12 9.10
CA ARG A 31 -16.52 -29.67 10.51
C ARG A 31 -15.88 -28.30 10.73
N VAL A 32 -16.70 -27.27 10.90
CA VAL A 32 -16.24 -25.91 11.24
C VAL A 32 -15.72 -25.91 12.68
N LYS A 33 -14.39 -25.95 12.84
CA LYS A 33 -13.73 -25.51 14.09
C LYS A 33 -13.29 -24.06 13.90
N LYS A 34 -14.09 -23.12 14.44
CA LYS A 34 -13.72 -21.69 14.56
C LYS A 34 -12.49 -21.57 15.46
N LYS A 35 -11.28 -21.58 14.89
CA LYS A 35 -10.08 -21.06 15.57
C LYS A 35 -10.03 -19.56 15.33
N LYS A 36 -10.45 -18.78 16.34
CA LYS A 36 -10.13 -17.35 16.46
C LYS A 36 -8.61 -17.22 16.43
N LYS A 37 -8.05 -16.92 15.26
CA LYS A 37 -6.63 -16.60 15.09
C LYS A 37 -6.43 -15.18 15.62
N LYS A 38 -6.32 -15.06 16.94
CA LYS A 38 -5.96 -13.82 17.62
C LYS A 38 -4.64 -13.32 17.02
N ASN A 39 -4.61 -12.04 16.68
CA ASN A 39 -3.48 -11.31 16.10
C ASN A 39 -2.18 -11.57 16.87
N SER A 40 -1.39 -12.54 16.43
CA SER A 40 -0.19 -13.04 17.12
C SER A 40 1.08 -12.23 16.83
N LYS A 41 0.97 -11.01 16.30
CA LYS A 41 2.12 -10.18 15.91
C LYS A 41 2.26 -8.87 16.69
N ILE A 42 1.29 -8.53 17.55
CA ILE A 42 1.36 -7.32 18.39
C ILE A 42 2.02 -7.61 19.76
N TYR A 43 2.15 -8.88 20.16
CA TYR A 43 2.66 -9.27 21.49
C TYR A 43 4.19 -9.41 21.60
N ASN A 44 4.97 -9.07 20.56
CA ASN A 44 6.43 -9.21 20.62
C ASN A 44 7.19 -7.96 21.08
N LEU A 45 6.51 -6.87 21.45
CA LEU A 45 7.15 -5.76 22.19
C LEU A 45 7.30 -6.08 23.69
N GLN A 46 6.57 -7.07 24.22
CA GLN A 46 6.56 -7.42 25.66
C GLN A 46 7.59 -8.48 26.07
N GLN A 47 8.51 -8.88 25.18
CA GLN A 47 9.53 -9.89 25.50
C GLN A 47 10.96 -9.35 25.63
N MET A 48 11.13 -8.04 25.87
CA MET A 48 12.34 -7.58 26.53
C MET A 48 12.12 -7.70 28.04
N LYS A 49 12.71 -8.72 28.66
CA LYS A 49 12.72 -8.96 30.11
C LYS A 49 12.86 -7.62 30.86
N GLU A 50 11.85 -7.26 31.65
CA GLU A 50 11.78 -6.10 32.54
C GLU A 50 12.81 -6.14 33.71
N GLY A 51 13.98 -6.74 33.53
CA GLY A 51 14.93 -6.98 34.63
C GLY A 51 16.42 -6.91 34.27
N GLY A 52 16.80 -6.47 33.07
CA GLY A 52 18.21 -6.30 32.70
C GLY A 52 18.74 -4.89 33.00
N VAL A 53 20.02 -4.77 33.40
CA VAL A 53 20.71 -3.48 33.59
C VAL A 53 20.55 -2.57 32.36
N HIS A 54 20.66 -3.14 31.16
CA HIS A 54 20.44 -2.41 29.90
C HIS A 54 19.02 -1.83 29.78
N TYR A 55 17.99 -2.56 30.18
CA TYR A 55 16.61 -2.09 30.10
C TYR A 55 16.38 -0.90 31.04
N ASN A 56 16.90 -0.97 32.27
CA ASN A 56 16.80 0.13 33.23
C ASN A 56 17.53 1.39 32.74
N SER A 57 18.70 1.23 32.12
CA SER A 57 19.42 2.35 31.50
C SER A 57 18.63 2.98 30.35
N LEU A 58 18.02 2.17 29.46
CA LEU A 58 17.19 2.69 28.36
C LEU A 58 15.95 3.42 28.87
N LYS A 59 15.34 2.92 29.95
CA LYS A 59 14.21 3.59 30.60
C LYS A 59 14.61 4.94 31.19
N LEU A 60 15.78 5.03 31.83
CA LEU A 60 16.33 6.29 32.35
C LEU A 60 16.61 7.30 31.23
N LEU A 61 17.08 6.82 30.07
CA LEU A 61 17.29 7.64 28.87
C LEU A 61 16.00 7.98 28.12
N GLU A 62 14.84 7.55 28.62
CA GLU A 62 13.55 7.70 27.94
C GLU A 62 13.57 7.19 26.49
N TRP A 63 14.26 6.07 26.25
CA TRP A 63 14.51 5.53 24.91
C TRP A 63 13.23 5.30 24.10
N ASP A 64 12.12 4.95 24.77
CA ASP A 64 10.79 4.87 24.17
C ASP A 64 10.36 6.18 23.49
N LYS A 65 10.53 7.32 24.18
CA LYS A 65 10.14 8.64 23.66
C LYS A 65 11.03 9.07 22.49
N LEU A 66 12.33 8.75 22.56
CA LEU A 66 13.24 8.96 21.45
C LEU A 66 12.80 8.13 20.23
N CYS A 67 12.47 6.85 20.43
CA CYS A 67 11.98 5.99 19.37
C CYS A 67 10.69 6.54 18.76
N ASP A 68 9.77 7.06 19.57
CA ASP A 68 8.55 7.70 19.11
C ASP A 68 8.84 8.93 18.24
N SER A 69 9.72 9.82 18.70
CA SER A 69 10.14 11.02 17.96
C SER A 69 10.86 10.69 16.65
N VAL A 70 11.81 9.75 16.65
CA VAL A 70 12.51 9.35 15.42
C VAL A 70 11.55 8.66 14.45
N SER A 71 10.60 7.88 14.96
CA SER A 71 9.61 7.22 14.12
C SER A 71 8.67 8.21 13.45
N SER A 72 8.32 9.35 14.06
CA SER A 72 7.35 10.29 13.47
C SER A 72 7.82 10.90 12.15
N PHE A 73 9.12 10.88 11.86
CA PHE A 73 9.68 11.32 10.58
C PHE A 73 9.41 10.35 9.41
N ALA A 74 8.95 9.12 9.66
CA ALA A 74 8.53 8.25 8.56
C ALA A 74 7.15 8.63 8.02
N GLY A 75 7.06 8.81 6.70
CA GLY A 75 5.83 9.16 6.00
C GLY A 75 4.72 8.11 6.12
N THR A 76 5.06 6.84 6.33
CA THR A 76 4.08 5.73 6.37
C THR A 76 3.94 5.13 7.76
N SER A 77 2.72 4.70 8.12
CA SER A 77 2.42 4.04 9.40
C SER A 77 3.24 2.76 9.60
N LEU A 78 3.44 1.96 8.54
CA LEU A 78 4.31 0.78 8.56
C LEU A 78 5.78 1.16 8.77
N GLY A 79 6.25 2.24 8.14
CA GLY A 79 7.60 2.77 8.34
C GLY A 79 7.84 3.22 9.78
N ARG A 80 6.85 3.91 10.39
CA ARG A 80 6.92 4.29 11.81
C ARG A 80 7.06 3.07 12.71
N GLN A 81 6.23 2.05 12.51
CA GLN A 81 6.29 0.82 13.29
C GLN A 81 7.61 0.07 13.08
N ALA A 82 8.10 -0.02 11.84
CA ALA A 82 9.33 -0.71 11.50
C ALA A 82 10.57 -0.02 12.11
N ILE A 83 10.62 1.32 12.11
CA ILE A 83 11.66 2.09 12.81
C ILE A 83 11.67 1.75 14.29
N LYS A 84 10.52 1.78 14.97
CA LYS A 84 10.46 1.48 16.41
C LYS A 84 11.01 0.09 16.72
N VAL A 85 10.56 -0.93 15.97
CA VAL A 85 11.05 -2.31 16.12
C VAL A 85 12.56 -2.38 15.90
N GLN A 86 13.08 -1.63 14.93
CA GLN A 86 14.50 -1.62 14.62
C GLN A 86 15.36 -0.87 15.64
N LEU A 87 14.89 0.24 16.21
CA LEU A 87 15.59 0.97 17.27
C LEU A 87 15.62 0.19 18.59
N TRP A 88 14.60 -0.65 18.84
CA TRP A 88 14.57 -1.57 19.98
C TRP A 88 15.44 -2.82 19.77
N SER A 89 15.89 -3.10 18.55
CA SER A 89 16.81 -4.19 18.24
C SER A 89 18.26 -3.77 18.46
N LEU A 90 18.70 -3.74 19.71
CA LEU A 90 20.02 -3.24 20.12
C LEU A 90 21.18 -4.22 19.88
N ASN A 91 20.90 -5.52 19.75
CA ASN A 91 21.93 -6.55 19.59
C ASN A 91 22.20 -6.86 18.10
N ARG A 92 22.60 -5.83 17.34
CA ARG A 92 22.96 -5.99 15.92
C ARG A 92 24.42 -6.28 15.74
N ASN A 93 24.73 -7.07 14.73
CA ASN A 93 26.11 -7.27 14.34
C ASN A 93 26.64 -6.05 13.56
N TYR A 94 27.96 -5.91 13.48
CA TYR A 94 28.62 -4.80 12.82
C TYR A 94 28.24 -4.68 11.33
N GLU A 95 28.13 -5.82 10.63
CA GLU A 95 27.81 -5.85 9.20
C GLU A 95 26.40 -5.34 8.91
N GLU A 96 25.42 -5.71 9.73
CA GLU A 96 24.04 -5.21 9.65
C GLU A 96 23.98 -3.69 9.85
N CYS A 97 24.76 -3.16 10.80
CA CYS A 97 24.87 -1.72 11.02
C CYS A 97 25.48 -1.01 9.80
N LEU A 98 26.54 -1.59 9.20
CA LEU A 98 27.19 -1.04 8.02
C LEU A 98 26.25 -1.04 6.81
N MET A 99 25.45 -2.10 6.63
CA MET A 99 24.45 -2.18 5.57
C MET A 99 23.34 -1.14 5.73
N LEU A 100 22.82 -0.94 6.96
CA LEU A 100 21.85 0.13 7.22
C LEU A 100 22.42 1.53 6.98
N LEU A 101 23.70 1.73 7.33
CA LEU A 101 24.38 3.00 7.08
C LEU A 101 24.51 3.26 5.58
N ARG A 102 24.91 2.25 4.81
CA ARG A 102 24.95 2.32 3.34
C ARG A 102 23.58 2.68 2.77
N GLU A 103 22.53 1.98 3.19
CA GLU A 103 21.14 2.26 2.78
C GLU A 103 20.72 3.70 3.08
N THR A 104 21.06 4.20 4.28
CA THR A 104 20.78 5.58 4.68
C THR A 104 21.53 6.58 3.80
N ASN A 105 22.80 6.32 3.50
CA ASN A 105 23.60 7.17 2.63
C ASN A 105 23.03 7.20 1.20
N SER A 106 22.62 6.06 0.66
CA SER A 106 21.98 5.98 -0.66
C SER A 106 20.68 6.80 -0.70
N ALA A 107 19.85 6.72 0.35
CA ALA A 107 18.63 7.51 0.43
C ALA A 107 18.91 9.02 0.43
N VAL A 108 19.98 9.45 1.12
CA VAL A 108 20.43 10.84 1.14
C VAL A 108 20.89 11.28 -0.25
N GLU A 109 21.68 10.47 -0.95
CA GLU A 109 22.12 10.79 -2.32
C GLU A 109 20.95 10.85 -3.30
N MET A 110 19.99 9.92 -3.20
CA MET A 110 18.75 9.94 -4.00
C MET A 110 17.91 11.18 -3.72
N HIS A 111 17.86 11.64 -2.47
CA HIS A 111 17.17 12.87 -2.09
C HIS A 111 17.86 14.11 -2.67
N LYS A 112 19.20 14.19 -2.59
CA LYS A 112 19.99 15.29 -3.15
C LYS A 112 19.85 15.40 -4.67
N HIS A 113 19.76 14.26 -5.36
CA HIS A 113 19.54 14.22 -6.81
C HIS A 113 18.17 14.81 -7.22
N GLY A 114 17.16 14.70 -6.37
CA GLY A 114 15.83 15.28 -6.61
C GLY A 114 14.91 14.40 -7.47
N SER A 115 15.42 13.69 -8.48
CA SER A 115 14.58 12.86 -9.37
C SER A 115 14.08 11.56 -8.73
N CYS A 116 14.79 11.00 -7.74
CA CYS A 116 14.47 9.71 -7.13
C CYS A 116 13.98 9.84 -5.67
N ARG A 117 12.99 10.69 -5.41
CA ARG A 117 12.50 10.91 -4.03
C ARG A 117 11.70 9.72 -3.52
N LEU A 118 12.07 9.25 -2.32
CA LEU A 118 11.42 8.15 -1.60
C LEU A 118 10.33 8.67 -0.65
N ASP A 119 9.32 9.34 -1.20
CA ASP A 119 8.16 9.85 -0.46
C ASP A 119 6.90 8.99 -0.65
N PHE A 120 6.59 8.16 0.33
CA PHE A 120 5.45 7.24 0.31
C PHE A 120 4.21 7.78 1.06
N SER A 121 4.19 9.08 1.41
CA SER A 121 3.12 9.67 2.23
C SER A 121 1.74 9.65 1.55
N GLY A 122 1.69 9.66 0.22
CA GLY A 122 0.45 9.61 -0.56
C GLY A 122 -0.20 8.24 -0.67
N ILE A 123 0.40 7.18 -0.10
CA ILE A 123 -0.13 5.81 -0.21
C ILE A 123 -1.02 5.49 1.00
N ASP A 124 -2.29 5.18 0.76
CA ASP A 124 -3.19 4.67 1.80
C ASP A 124 -2.88 3.20 2.11
N LEU A 125 -1.99 3.00 3.07
CA LEU A 125 -1.57 1.66 3.49
C LEU A 125 -2.69 0.86 4.17
N LEU A 126 -3.73 1.49 4.72
CA LEU A 126 -4.83 0.77 5.34
C LEU A 126 -5.67 0.09 4.27
N LEU A 127 -6.04 0.83 3.23
CA LEU A 127 -6.79 0.32 2.07
C LEU A 127 -5.97 -0.68 1.25
N VAL A 128 -4.69 -0.41 1.02
CA VAL A 128 -3.80 -1.38 0.33
C VAL A 128 -3.77 -2.70 1.10
N LYS A 129 -3.59 -2.64 2.42
CA LYS A 129 -3.49 -3.85 3.25
C LYS A 129 -4.81 -4.61 3.30
N SER A 130 -5.95 -3.93 3.44
CA SER A 130 -7.26 -4.58 3.45
C SER A 130 -7.59 -5.17 2.07
N GLY A 131 -7.32 -4.46 0.99
CA GLY A 131 -7.51 -4.95 -0.38
C GLY A 131 -6.69 -6.20 -0.68
N ILE A 132 -5.41 -6.25 -0.28
CA ILE A 132 -4.56 -7.44 -0.44
C ILE A 132 -5.07 -8.62 0.41
N GLU A 133 -5.53 -8.35 1.64
CA GLU A 133 -6.13 -9.38 2.49
C GLU A 133 -7.45 -9.92 1.93
N HIS A 134 -8.29 -9.06 1.35
CA HIS A 134 -9.52 -9.45 0.67
C HIS A 134 -9.21 -10.31 -0.56
N ALA A 135 -8.31 -9.85 -1.44
CA ALA A 135 -7.88 -10.60 -2.62
C ALA A 135 -7.32 -11.98 -2.26
N ARG A 136 -6.48 -12.07 -1.22
CA ARG A 136 -5.92 -13.35 -0.75
C ARG A 136 -6.99 -14.32 -0.24
N ARG A 137 -8.09 -13.81 0.30
CA ARG A 137 -9.21 -14.62 0.80
C ARG A 137 -10.28 -14.84 -0.26
N ALA A 138 -10.04 -14.44 -1.52
CA ALA A 138 -11.02 -14.43 -2.60
C ALA A 138 -12.32 -13.68 -2.23
N LEU A 139 -12.19 -12.64 -1.40
CA LEU A 139 -13.28 -11.71 -1.08
C LEU A 139 -13.29 -10.56 -2.08
N LEU A 140 -14.45 -9.91 -2.21
CA LEU A 140 -14.60 -8.73 -3.06
C LEU A 140 -13.69 -7.60 -2.55
N VAL A 141 -12.90 -7.05 -3.47
CA VAL A 141 -12.08 -5.86 -3.24
C VAL A 141 -12.94 -4.65 -3.57
N SER A 142 -13.06 -3.72 -2.63
CA SER A 142 -13.81 -2.48 -2.86
C SER A 142 -13.10 -1.57 -3.86
N ALA A 143 -13.84 -0.64 -4.48
CA ALA A 143 -13.26 0.30 -5.45
C ALA A 143 -12.10 1.12 -4.86
N ASN A 144 -12.27 1.66 -3.66
CA ASN A 144 -11.24 2.44 -2.96
C ASN A 144 -9.99 1.59 -2.64
N GLU A 145 -10.17 0.32 -2.28
CA GLU A 145 -9.04 -0.60 -2.07
C GLU A 145 -8.30 -0.89 -3.39
N ALA A 146 -9.03 -1.07 -4.48
CA ALA A 146 -8.44 -1.31 -5.79
C ALA A 146 -7.65 -0.09 -6.29
N ILE A 147 -8.22 1.12 -6.16
CA ILE A 147 -7.52 2.37 -6.47
C ILE A 147 -6.26 2.49 -5.63
N ALA A 148 -6.34 2.30 -4.30
CA ALA A 148 -5.17 2.42 -3.44
C ALA A 148 -4.04 1.44 -3.83
N ILE A 149 -4.39 0.21 -4.25
CA ILE A 149 -3.43 -0.76 -4.80
C ILE A 149 -2.85 -0.26 -6.13
N ALA A 150 -3.68 0.27 -7.04
CA ALA A 150 -3.21 0.83 -8.31
C ALA A 150 -2.23 1.99 -8.08
N THR A 151 -2.57 2.95 -7.21
CA THR A 151 -1.72 4.09 -6.85
C THR A 151 -0.38 3.62 -6.25
N MET A 152 -0.38 2.58 -5.40
CA MET A 152 0.86 2.00 -4.88
C MET A 152 1.74 1.42 -6.00
N LEU A 153 1.14 0.71 -6.96
CA LEU A 153 1.87 0.11 -8.09
C LEU A 153 2.41 1.18 -9.05
N GLU A 154 1.63 2.22 -9.31
CA GLU A 154 2.05 3.37 -10.12
C GLU A 154 3.20 4.12 -9.46
N TYR A 155 3.15 4.31 -8.14
CA TYR A 155 4.25 4.91 -7.40
C TYR A 155 5.55 4.11 -7.59
N ALA A 156 5.47 2.78 -7.47
CA ALA A 156 6.61 1.91 -7.71
C ALA A 156 7.13 2.00 -9.16
N ASP A 157 6.22 2.11 -10.14
CA ASP A 157 6.56 2.28 -11.56
C ASP A 157 7.28 3.60 -11.82
N ILE A 158 6.74 4.70 -11.32
CA ILE A 158 7.34 6.04 -11.41
C ILE A 158 8.72 6.04 -10.75
N LEU A 159 8.86 5.43 -9.57
CA LEU A 159 10.15 5.33 -8.89
C LEU A 159 11.19 4.56 -9.73
N GLN A 160 10.79 3.46 -10.37
CA GLN A 160 11.67 2.68 -11.23
C GLN A 160 12.06 3.46 -12.50
N LEU A 161 11.11 4.16 -13.12
CA LEU A 161 11.35 5.01 -14.29
C LEU A 161 12.29 6.18 -13.96
N ASN A 162 12.08 6.85 -12.83
CA ASN A 162 12.93 7.95 -12.39
C ASN A 162 14.36 7.48 -12.09
N LEU A 163 14.51 6.28 -11.51
CA LEU A 163 15.81 5.67 -11.28
C LEU A 163 16.50 5.35 -12.61
N GLN A 164 15.78 4.77 -13.58
CA GLN A 164 16.33 4.52 -14.92
C GLN A 164 16.74 5.81 -15.62
N ALA A 165 15.93 6.87 -15.51
CA ALA A 165 16.27 8.18 -16.06
C ALA A 165 17.57 8.73 -15.45
N ALA A 166 17.71 8.70 -14.12
CA ALA A 166 18.93 9.14 -13.44
C ALA A 166 20.17 8.34 -13.86
N ILE A 167 20.03 7.02 -14.05
CA ILE A 167 21.14 6.16 -14.52
C ILE A 167 21.51 6.49 -15.98
N ASN A 168 20.53 6.80 -16.82
CA ASN A 168 20.75 7.18 -18.20
C ASN A 168 21.40 8.57 -18.32
N GLU A 169 21.15 9.47 -17.37
CA GLU A 169 21.80 10.78 -17.29
C GLU A 169 23.29 10.64 -16.91
N ASP A 170 23.60 9.85 -15.88
CA ASP A 170 24.97 9.49 -15.50
C ASP A 170 25.00 8.10 -14.84
N ALA A 171 25.73 7.17 -15.46
CA ALA A 171 25.88 5.81 -14.97
C ALA A 171 26.47 5.73 -13.55
N GLY A 172 27.20 6.76 -13.11
CA GLY A 172 27.70 6.92 -11.76
C GLY A 172 26.61 6.95 -10.69
N TRP A 173 25.39 7.40 -11.02
CA TRP A 173 24.27 7.44 -10.08
C TRP A 173 23.84 6.05 -9.62
N TYR A 174 23.95 5.03 -10.48
CA TYR A 174 23.64 3.65 -10.09
C TYR A 174 24.42 3.24 -8.85
N ASN A 175 25.75 3.45 -8.86
CA ASN A 175 26.65 3.08 -7.78
C ASN A 175 26.44 3.91 -6.51
N ARG A 176 26.09 5.19 -6.65
CA ARG A 176 25.79 6.06 -5.49
C ARG A 176 24.49 5.68 -4.79
N PHE A 177 23.53 5.15 -5.55
CA PHE A 177 22.23 4.74 -5.03
C PHE A 177 22.19 3.29 -4.55
N VAL A 178 23.25 2.49 -4.73
CA VAL A 178 23.35 1.14 -4.14
C VAL A 178 23.39 1.26 -2.61
N PRO A 179 22.58 0.47 -1.86
CA PRO A 179 21.84 -0.70 -2.32
C PRO A 179 20.39 -0.45 -2.79
N LEU A 180 19.86 0.77 -2.64
CA LEU A 180 18.46 1.07 -2.97
C LEU A 180 18.15 0.92 -4.45
N SER A 181 19.09 1.24 -5.33
CA SER A 181 18.93 1.05 -6.78
C SER A 181 18.66 -0.40 -7.16
N GLN A 182 19.35 -1.35 -6.54
CA GLN A 182 19.14 -2.79 -6.76
C GLN A 182 17.72 -3.18 -6.34
N LEU A 183 17.30 -2.76 -5.13
CA LEU A 183 15.97 -3.09 -4.59
C LEU A 183 14.83 -2.52 -5.45
N ILE A 184 15.00 -1.30 -5.97
CA ILE A 184 13.99 -0.66 -6.81
C ILE A 184 13.90 -1.35 -8.17
N MET A 185 15.03 -1.76 -8.75
CA MET A 185 15.05 -2.48 -10.01
C MET A 185 14.43 -3.89 -9.90
N GLU A 186 14.46 -4.51 -8.72
CA GLU A 186 13.83 -5.80 -8.43
C GLU A 186 12.30 -5.73 -8.24
N LEU A 187 11.70 -4.53 -8.19
CA LEU A 187 10.26 -4.39 -8.01
C LEU A 187 9.50 -4.95 -9.22
N VAL A 188 8.58 -5.89 -8.96
CA VAL A 188 7.69 -6.46 -9.97
C VAL A 188 6.38 -5.66 -10.02
N ILE A 189 6.18 -4.92 -11.11
CA ILE A 189 5.00 -4.06 -11.30
C ILE A 189 4.08 -4.66 -12.35
N ASN A 190 2.83 -4.96 -11.98
CA ASN A 190 1.81 -5.44 -12.90
C ASN A 190 1.06 -4.26 -13.54
N ARG A 191 1.64 -3.66 -14.59
CA ARG A 191 1.02 -2.57 -15.36
C ARG A 191 -0.35 -2.94 -15.97
N PRO A 192 -0.57 -4.17 -16.48
CA PRO A 192 -1.91 -4.60 -16.92
C PRO A 192 -2.98 -4.51 -15.84
N LEU A 193 -2.67 -4.85 -14.59
CA LEU A 193 -3.61 -4.75 -13.47
C LEU A 193 -4.00 -3.29 -13.19
N VAL A 194 -3.01 -2.38 -13.16
CA VAL A 194 -3.27 -0.94 -12.99
C VAL A 194 -4.22 -0.42 -14.06
N ARG A 195 -3.95 -0.74 -15.34
CA ARG A 195 -4.82 -0.35 -16.46
C ARG A 195 -6.22 -0.94 -16.34
N MET A 196 -6.34 -2.18 -15.89
CA MET A 196 -7.64 -2.83 -15.69
C MET A 196 -8.45 -2.13 -14.60
N ILE A 197 -7.83 -1.76 -13.48
CA ILE A 197 -8.48 -1.04 -12.38
C ILE A 197 -9.02 0.30 -12.89
N HIS A 198 -8.19 1.08 -13.59
CA HIS A 198 -8.59 2.37 -14.18
C HIS A 198 -9.62 2.27 -15.29
N GLN A 199 -9.72 1.13 -15.98
CA GLN A 199 -10.79 0.91 -16.96
C GLN A 199 -12.15 0.64 -16.32
N VAL A 200 -12.18 0.15 -15.07
CA VAL A 200 -13.41 -0.28 -14.40
C VAL A 200 -13.86 0.75 -13.36
N ILE A 201 -12.94 1.58 -12.85
CA ILE A 201 -13.17 2.48 -11.72
C ILE A 201 -12.73 3.91 -12.11
N ASP A 202 -13.50 4.91 -11.70
CA ASP A 202 -13.20 6.34 -11.78
C ASP A 202 -12.37 6.81 -10.58
N GLU A 203 -11.73 7.98 -10.70
CA GLU A 203 -10.88 8.57 -9.65
C GLU A 203 -11.63 8.85 -8.33
N ASP A 204 -12.97 9.00 -8.39
CA ASP A 204 -13.84 9.20 -7.24
C ASP A 204 -14.25 7.89 -6.53
N GLY A 205 -13.81 6.74 -7.04
CA GLY A 205 -14.19 5.42 -6.53
C GLY A 205 -15.50 4.89 -7.12
N SER A 206 -16.12 5.59 -8.07
CA SER A 206 -17.30 5.11 -8.79
C SER A 206 -16.93 4.04 -9.81
N VAL A 207 -17.83 3.10 -10.06
CA VAL A 207 -17.64 2.09 -11.11
C VAL A 207 -18.04 2.70 -12.45
N LYS A 208 -17.13 2.64 -13.43
CA LYS A 208 -17.33 3.11 -14.80
C LYS A 208 -18.32 2.24 -15.58
N ASP A 209 -18.93 2.82 -16.60
CA ASP A 209 -19.80 2.08 -17.53
C ASP A 209 -19.04 1.04 -18.36
N SER A 210 -17.73 1.20 -18.51
CA SER A 210 -16.82 0.21 -19.12
C SER A 210 -16.65 -1.05 -18.28
N ALA A 211 -17.06 -1.05 -17.00
CA ALA A 211 -17.06 -2.23 -16.15
C ALA A 211 -18.02 -3.31 -16.66
N SER A 212 -19.18 -2.91 -17.19
CA SER A 212 -20.20 -3.83 -17.70
C SER A 212 -21.20 -3.13 -18.61
N SER A 213 -21.47 -3.76 -19.75
CA SER A 213 -22.50 -3.30 -20.69
C SER A 213 -23.91 -3.31 -20.07
N ALA A 214 -24.17 -4.19 -19.10
CA ALA A 214 -25.44 -4.22 -18.38
C ALA A 214 -25.60 -3.01 -17.44
N LEU A 215 -24.51 -2.62 -16.76
CA LEU A 215 -24.50 -1.44 -15.89
C LEU A 215 -24.76 -0.17 -16.72
N LYS A 216 -24.07 -0.03 -17.85
CA LYS A 216 -24.27 1.06 -18.79
C LYS A 216 -25.74 1.17 -19.23
N ARG A 217 -26.33 0.06 -19.70
CA ARG A 217 -27.74 0.04 -20.12
C ARG A 217 -28.70 0.46 -19.00
N SER A 218 -28.44 0.00 -17.77
CA SER A 218 -29.26 0.38 -16.61
C SER A 218 -29.16 1.88 -16.31
N ARG A 219 -27.96 2.47 -16.36
CA ARG A 219 -27.77 3.91 -16.18
C ARG A 219 -28.38 4.72 -17.31
N ASP A 220 -28.26 4.28 -18.55
CA ASP A 220 -28.91 4.90 -19.72
C ASP A 220 -30.44 4.95 -19.54
N GLN A 221 -31.04 3.86 -19.04
CA GLN A 221 -32.48 3.81 -18.76
C GLN A 221 -32.89 4.81 -17.67
N VAL A 222 -32.12 4.91 -16.58
CA VAL A 222 -32.37 5.89 -15.51
C VAL A 222 -32.27 7.31 -16.04
N GLN A 223 -31.24 7.65 -16.82
CA GLN A 223 -31.11 8.98 -17.41
C GLN A 223 -32.24 9.33 -18.37
N ILE A 224 -32.76 8.36 -19.12
CA ILE A 224 -33.92 8.57 -20.00
C ILE A 224 -35.17 8.88 -19.17
N LEU A 225 -35.36 8.20 -18.04
CA LEU A 225 -36.48 8.44 -17.13
C LEU A 225 -36.35 9.81 -16.45
N GLU A 226 -35.19 10.15 -15.90
CA GLU A 226 -34.94 11.45 -15.27
C GLU A 226 -35.15 12.62 -16.25
N LYS A 227 -34.74 12.48 -17.52
CA LYS A 227 -35.00 13.48 -18.57
C LYS A 227 -36.49 13.63 -18.86
N LYS A 228 -37.26 12.54 -18.83
CA LYS A 228 -38.71 12.58 -19.00
C LYS A 228 -39.38 13.27 -17.81
N ASP A 229 -38.98 12.94 -16.59
CA ASP A 229 -39.49 13.55 -15.37
C ASP A 229 -39.17 15.05 -15.32
N PHE A 230 -37.93 15.43 -15.65
CA PHE A 230 -37.54 16.83 -15.76
C PHE A 230 -38.35 17.57 -16.83
N LYS A 231 -38.53 16.97 -18.02
CA LYS A 231 -39.36 17.56 -19.09
C LYS A 231 -40.82 17.71 -18.65
N PHE A 232 -41.35 16.74 -17.91
CA PHE A 232 -42.71 16.79 -17.36
C PHE A 232 -42.84 17.90 -16.32
N LEU A 233 -41.87 18.02 -15.40
CA LEU A 233 -41.82 19.11 -14.41
C LEU A 233 -41.76 20.47 -15.10
N VAL A 234 -40.84 20.67 -16.05
CA VAL A 234 -40.77 21.92 -16.82
C VAL A 234 -42.08 22.20 -17.54
N SER A 235 -42.73 21.17 -18.11
CA SER A 235 -44.04 21.34 -18.75
C SER A 235 -45.15 21.76 -17.79
N ILE A 236 -45.12 21.32 -16.52
CA ILE A 236 -46.09 21.74 -15.50
C ILE A 236 -45.81 23.18 -15.05
N PHE A 237 -44.54 23.55 -14.85
CA PHE A 237 -44.15 24.87 -14.37
C PHE A 237 -44.10 25.95 -15.47
N SER A 238 -44.10 25.56 -16.75
CA SER A 238 -44.22 26.48 -17.90
C SER A 238 -45.65 26.58 -18.46
N LEU A 239 -46.66 25.96 -17.82
CA LEU A 239 -48.05 26.31 -18.10
C LEU A 239 -48.28 27.78 -17.67
N PRO A 240 -48.79 28.65 -18.56
CA PRO A 240 -49.13 30.01 -18.18
C PRO A 240 -50.14 29.96 -17.03
N ILE A 241 -49.92 30.79 -16.01
CA ILE A 241 -50.90 31.13 -14.98
C ILE A 241 -52.01 31.93 -15.69
N ASP A 242 -52.82 31.26 -16.50
CA ASP A 242 -53.97 31.82 -17.23
C ASP A 242 -55.21 30.98 -16.92
N VAL A 243 -55.42 30.66 -15.65
CA VAL A 243 -56.75 30.30 -15.14
C VAL A 243 -56.87 30.75 -13.68
N CYS A 244 -57.05 32.05 -13.46
CA CYS A 244 -57.92 32.57 -12.41
C CYS A 244 -58.39 33.97 -12.84
N LYS A 245 -59.67 34.00 -13.25
CA LYS A 245 -60.61 35.12 -13.40
C LYS A 245 -60.15 36.51 -12.97
#